data_AF-A0A918WTN5-F1
#
_entry.id   AF-A0A918WTN5-F1
#
_cell.length_a   1.000
_cell.length_b   1.000
_cell.length_c   1.000
_cell.angle_alpha   90.00
_cell.angle_beta   90.00
_cell.angle_gamma   90.00
#
_symmetry.space_group_name_H-M   'P 1'
#
loop_
_entity.id
_entity.type
_entity.pdbx_description
1 polymer ?
#
loop_
_entity_poly.entity_id
_entity_poly.type
_entity_poly.pdbx_seq_one_letter_code
_entity_poly.pdbx_strand_id
1 'polypeptide(L)'
;MAGPITDRDREQVRRLHAEGKSRNHIARALGRSAATVSKIARAEGLAFSGGARVAAATEARRADAAARRELLADEALDGALGQVARTGGAESARDARDHATAARALTEVHARVAELARQTGAGSKGAAMLDRLADALSGPAGGDPEGD
;
A
#
# COMPACT_ATOMS: atom_id res chain seq x y z
N MET A 1 13.80 -28.49 3.02
CA MET A 1 12.54 -28.99 2.44
C MET A 1 11.75 -29.63 3.56
N ALA A 2 10.62 -29.05 3.95
CA ALA A 2 9.77 -29.66 4.97
C ALA A 2 9.01 -30.85 4.34
N GLY A 3 8.90 -31.97 5.05
CA GLY A 3 8.33 -33.23 4.52
C GLY A 3 6.85 -33.14 4.12
N PRO A 4 6.18 -34.26 3.79
CA PRO A 4 4.75 -34.27 3.50
C PRO A 4 3.92 -33.60 4.61
N ILE A 5 2.75 -33.03 4.27
CA ILE A 5 1.82 -32.48 5.27
C ILE A 5 1.17 -33.65 5.99
N THR A 6 1.30 -33.68 7.31
CA THR A 6 0.74 -34.75 8.16
C THR A 6 -0.55 -34.31 8.86
N ASP A 7 -1.32 -35.26 9.39
CA ASP A 7 -2.49 -34.93 10.23
C ASP A 7 -2.09 -34.19 11.51
N ARG A 8 -0.89 -34.48 12.05
CA ARG A 8 -0.31 -33.72 13.16
C ARG A 8 -0.12 -32.24 12.80
N ASP A 9 0.32 -31.93 11.58
CA ASP A 9 0.43 -30.54 11.13
C ASP A 9 -0.94 -29.85 11.11
N ARG A 10 -1.99 -30.56 10.65
CA ARG A 10 -3.37 -30.03 10.63
C ARG A 10 -3.90 -29.73 12.03
N GLU A 11 -3.72 -30.66 12.96
CA GLU A 11 -4.15 -30.50 14.35
C GLU A 11 -3.41 -29.34 15.04
N GLN A 12 -2.10 -29.21 14.82
CA GLN A 12 -1.33 -28.10 15.38
C GLN A 12 -1.75 -26.74 14.83
N VAL A 13 -2.05 -26.65 13.53
CA VAL A 13 -2.59 -25.42 12.93
C VAL A 13 -3.94 -25.06 13.56
N ARG A 14 -4.83 -26.04 13.74
CA ARG A 14 -6.15 -25.84 14.36
C ARG A 14 -6.03 -25.32 15.79
N ARG A 15 -5.16 -25.94 16.60
CA ARG A 15 -4.89 -25.52 17.99
C ARG A 15 -4.32 -24.11 18.07
N LEU A 16 -3.25 -23.82 17.32
CA LEU A 16 -2.61 -22.50 17.37
C LEU A 16 -3.51 -21.39 16.80
N HIS A 17 -4.38 -21.72 15.84
CA HIS A 17 -5.39 -20.80 15.34
C HIS A 17 -6.43 -20.46 16.41
N ALA A 18 -6.92 -21.47 17.16
CA ALA A 18 -7.84 -21.26 18.28
C ALA A 18 -7.22 -20.41 19.41
N GLU A 19 -5.91 -20.51 19.62
CA GLU A 19 -5.14 -19.62 20.52
C GLU A 19 -4.96 -18.19 19.97
N GLY A 20 -5.52 -17.87 18.80
CA GLY A 20 -5.42 -16.56 18.17
C GLY A 20 -4.05 -16.25 17.56
N LYS A 21 -3.18 -17.25 17.35
CA LYS A 21 -1.86 -17.03 16.75
C LYS A 21 -1.98 -16.66 15.28
N SER A 22 -1.12 -15.73 14.83
CA SER A 22 -1.07 -15.34 13.41
C SER A 22 -0.50 -16.47 12.55
N ARG A 23 -0.89 -16.50 11.27
CA ARG A 23 -0.35 -17.44 10.26
C ARG A 23 1.18 -17.51 10.27
N ASN A 24 1.85 -16.36 10.33
CA ASN A 24 3.32 -16.30 10.28
C ASN A 24 3.94 -16.86 11.57
N HIS A 25 3.28 -16.68 12.71
CA HIS A 25 3.72 -17.31 13.95
C HIS A 25 3.61 -18.84 13.86
N ILE A 26 2.47 -19.35 13.37
CA ILE A 26 2.24 -20.78 13.15
C ILE A 26 3.26 -21.37 12.17
N ALA A 27 3.56 -20.66 11.08
CA ALA A 27 4.56 -21.06 10.10
C ALA A 27 5.95 -21.25 10.74
N ARG A 28 6.38 -20.31 11.59
CA ARG A 28 7.66 -20.40 12.31
C ARG A 28 7.65 -21.54 13.34
N ALA A 29 6.57 -21.67 14.11
CA ALA A 29 6.44 -22.71 15.12
C ALA A 29 6.50 -24.13 14.54
N LEU A 30 5.95 -24.32 13.33
CA LEU A 30 5.91 -25.62 12.65
C LEU A 30 7.08 -25.83 11.68
N GLY A 31 7.96 -24.83 11.48
CA GLY A 31 9.00 -24.90 10.44
C GLY A 31 8.43 -25.05 9.03
N ARG A 32 7.23 -24.53 8.78
CA ARG A 32 6.52 -24.62 7.49
C ARG A 32 6.40 -23.26 6.83
N SER A 33 6.22 -23.25 5.52
CA SER A 33 5.94 -22.00 4.81
C SER A 33 4.57 -21.43 5.20
N ALA A 34 4.42 -20.11 5.17
CA ALA A 34 3.13 -19.46 5.38
C ALA A 34 2.07 -19.88 4.34
N ALA A 35 2.49 -20.24 3.12
CA ALA A 35 1.61 -20.77 2.08
C ALA A 35 1.05 -22.15 2.47
N THR A 36 1.90 -23.04 3.01
CA THR A 36 1.48 -24.35 3.53
C THR A 36 0.47 -24.20 4.66
N VAL A 37 0.74 -23.33 5.63
CA VAL A 37 -0.20 -23.05 6.73
C VAL A 37 -1.53 -22.49 6.21
N SER A 38 -1.51 -21.60 5.21
CA SER A 38 -2.74 -21.09 4.59
C SER A 38 -3.54 -22.19 3.89
N LYS A 39 -2.86 -23.12 3.22
CA LYS A 39 -3.50 -24.27 2.57
C LYS A 39 -4.19 -25.18 3.59
N ILE A 40 -3.51 -25.47 4.71
CA ILE A 40 -4.06 -26.25 5.82
C ILE A 40 -5.26 -25.53 6.42
N ALA A 41 -5.11 -24.25 6.77
CA ALA A 41 -6.20 -23.45 7.35
C ALA A 41 -7.46 -23.44 6.45
N ARG A 42 -7.29 -23.28 5.13
CA ARG A 42 -8.42 -23.39 4.17
C ARG A 42 -9.08 -24.76 4.17
N ALA A 43 -8.29 -25.84 4.16
CA ALA A 43 -8.84 -27.20 4.21
C ALA A 43 -9.62 -27.47 5.50
N GLU A 44 -9.25 -26.81 6.59
CA GLU A 44 -9.89 -26.91 7.92
C GLU A 44 -10.99 -25.86 8.15
N GLY A 45 -11.32 -25.03 7.15
CA GLY A 45 -12.33 -23.96 7.29
C GLY A 45 -11.93 -22.79 8.19
N LEU A 46 -10.64 -22.62 8.49
CA LEU A 46 -10.11 -21.60 9.39
C LEU A 46 -9.77 -20.30 8.64
N ALA A 47 -10.23 -19.17 9.16
CA ALA A 47 -9.94 -17.84 8.63
C ALA A 47 -9.02 -17.04 9.56
N PHE A 48 -7.98 -16.41 9.03
CA PHE A 48 -7.12 -15.49 9.79
C PHE A 48 -7.67 -14.06 9.70
N SER A 49 -8.15 -13.51 10.81
CA SER A 49 -8.72 -12.15 10.90
C SER A 49 -7.70 -11.02 10.74
N GLY A 50 -6.40 -11.29 10.93
CA GLY A 50 -5.35 -10.28 10.85
C GLY A 50 -5.13 -9.67 9.46
N GLY A 51 -5.58 -10.34 8.39
CA GLY A 51 -5.40 -9.88 7.01
C GLY A 51 -6.12 -8.56 6.71
N ALA A 52 -7.38 -8.43 7.16
CA ALA A 52 -8.18 -7.23 6.93
C ALA A 52 -7.59 -5.98 7.60
N ARG A 53 -7.13 -6.10 8.86
CA ARG A 53 -6.46 -5.01 9.58
C ARG A 53 -5.15 -4.58 8.90
N VAL A 54 -4.35 -5.53 8.42
CA VAL A 54 -3.08 -5.23 7.73
C VAL A 54 -3.34 -4.60 6.36
N ALA A 55 -4.36 -5.04 5.63
CA ALA A 55 -4.76 -4.42 4.37
C ALA A 55 -5.17 -2.96 4.60
N ALA A 56 -6.11 -2.70 5.52
CA ALA A 56 -6.54 -1.34 5.85
C ALA A 56 -5.37 -0.42 6.26
N ALA A 57 -4.46 -0.91 7.12
CA ALA A 57 -3.27 -0.15 7.52
C ALA A 57 -2.25 0.04 6.38
N THR A 58 -2.24 -0.83 5.37
CA THR A 58 -1.40 -0.67 4.19
C THR A 58 -2.00 0.37 3.25
N GLU A 59 -3.32 0.36 3.07
CA GLU A 59 -3.99 1.37 2.24
C GLU A 59 -3.95 2.76 2.86
N ALA A 60 -4.17 2.88 4.18
CA ALA A 60 -3.98 4.14 4.88
C ALA A 60 -2.57 4.72 4.67
N ARG A 61 -1.52 3.87 4.82
CA ARG A 61 -0.14 4.29 4.55
C ARG A 61 0.11 4.68 3.10
N ARG A 62 -0.58 4.06 2.14
CA ARG A 62 -0.48 4.44 0.72
C ARG A 62 -1.15 5.78 0.45
N ALA A 63 -2.32 6.02 1.03
CA ALA A 63 -3.02 7.30 0.94
C ALA A 63 -2.17 8.42 1.55
N ASP A 64 -1.63 8.22 2.76
CA ASP A 64 -0.73 9.18 3.40
C ASP A 64 0.52 9.45 2.55
N ALA A 65 1.11 8.42 1.96
CA ALA A 65 2.27 8.56 1.08
C ALA A 65 1.93 9.27 -0.24
N ALA A 66 0.69 9.16 -0.74
CA ALA A 66 0.23 9.92 -1.90
C ALA A 66 0.08 11.41 -1.54
N ALA A 67 -0.62 11.73 -0.46
CA ALA A 67 -0.80 13.11 -0.01
C ALA A 67 0.53 13.81 0.28
N ARG A 68 1.50 13.13 0.91
CA ARG A 68 2.84 13.68 1.15
C ARG A 68 3.63 13.96 -0.13
N ARG A 69 3.40 13.16 -1.18
CA ARG A 69 4.04 13.38 -2.48
C ARG A 69 3.43 14.56 -3.21
N GLU A 70 2.10 14.71 -3.16
CA GLU A 70 1.42 15.88 -3.71
C GLU A 70 1.93 17.17 -3.04
N LEU A 71 1.96 17.20 -1.71
CA LEU A 71 2.51 18.33 -0.95
C LEU A 71 3.96 18.66 -1.35
N LEU A 72 4.83 17.65 -1.45
CA LEU A 72 6.22 17.86 -1.85
C LEU A 72 6.34 18.38 -3.29
N ALA A 73 5.45 17.96 -4.20
CA ALA A 73 5.43 18.45 -5.56
C ALA A 73 5.05 19.95 -5.60
N ASP A 74 4.05 20.35 -4.82
CA ASP A 74 3.61 21.75 -4.73
C ASP A 74 4.69 22.63 -4.11
N GLU A 75 5.28 22.21 -2.97
CA GLU A 75 6.38 22.94 -2.33
C GLU A 75 7.60 23.10 -3.25
N ALA A 76 7.92 22.06 -4.03
CA ALA A 76 9.01 22.12 -4.99
C ALA A 76 8.71 23.11 -6.14
N LEU A 77 7.47 23.16 -6.62
CA LEU A 77 7.05 24.11 -7.65
C LEU A 77 7.10 25.55 -7.13
N ASP A 78 6.53 25.80 -5.96
CA ASP A 78 6.55 27.12 -5.31
C ASP A 78 7.97 27.60 -5.05
N GLY A 79 8.82 26.71 -4.55
CA GLY A 79 10.24 26.98 -4.35
C GLY A 79 10.94 27.32 -5.67
N ALA A 80 10.66 26.59 -6.75
CA ALA A 80 11.24 26.85 -8.07
C ALA A 80 10.81 28.23 -8.59
N LEU A 81 9.51 28.56 -8.50
CA LEU A 81 8.98 29.88 -8.90
C LEU A 81 9.63 31.01 -8.09
N GLY A 82 9.82 30.82 -6.79
CA GLY A 82 10.53 31.78 -5.93
C GLY A 82 11.99 32.01 -6.35
N GLN A 83 12.70 30.96 -6.78
CA GLN A 83 14.06 31.08 -7.30
C GLN A 83 14.10 31.77 -8.68
N VAL A 84 13.12 31.51 -9.54
CA VAL A 84 12.98 32.21 -10.84
C VAL A 84 12.79 33.70 -10.62
N ALA A 85 11.92 34.10 -9.68
CA ALA A 85 11.72 35.50 -9.33
C ALA A 85 13.03 36.17 -8.84
N ARG A 86 13.78 35.49 -7.97
CA ARG A 86 15.09 35.98 -7.47
C ARG A 86 16.13 36.12 -8.58
N THR A 87 16.08 35.30 -9.62
CA THR A 87 17.00 35.40 -10.76
C THR A 87 16.85 36.74 -11.47
N GLY A 88 15.62 37.26 -11.60
CA GLY A 88 15.37 38.56 -12.24
C GLY A 88 15.77 39.78 -11.40
N GLY A 89 15.90 39.62 -10.08
CA GLY A 89 16.29 40.67 -9.14
C GLY A 89 17.71 40.54 -8.58
N ALA A 90 18.53 39.63 -9.14
CA ALA A 90 19.84 39.32 -8.60
C ALA A 90 20.82 40.49 -8.76
N GLU A 91 21.57 40.79 -7.69
CA GLU A 91 22.57 41.88 -7.67
C GLU A 91 23.84 41.54 -8.47
N SER A 92 24.07 40.25 -8.72
CA SER A 92 25.22 39.78 -9.50
C SER A 92 24.87 38.64 -10.44
N ALA A 93 25.70 38.48 -11.47
CA ALA A 93 25.63 37.33 -12.37
C ALA A 93 25.92 35.99 -11.67
N ARG A 94 26.59 36.00 -10.50
CA ARG A 94 26.80 34.80 -9.70
C ARG A 94 25.49 34.41 -9.02
N ASP A 95 24.85 35.34 -8.32
CA ASP A 95 23.61 35.09 -7.59
C ASP A 95 22.48 34.69 -8.56
N ALA A 96 22.41 35.33 -9.74
CA ALA A 96 21.47 34.93 -10.79
C ALA A 96 21.66 33.47 -11.21
N ARG A 97 22.91 32.99 -11.34
CA ARG A 97 23.20 31.60 -11.69
C ARG A 97 22.86 30.64 -10.57
N ASP A 98 23.13 31.01 -9.32
CA ASP A 98 22.84 30.18 -8.15
C ASP A 98 21.32 30.01 -7.99
N HIS A 99 20.55 31.09 -8.15
CA HIS A 99 19.09 31.05 -8.15
C HIS A 99 18.55 30.21 -9.32
N ALA A 100 19.05 30.41 -10.54
CA ALA A 100 18.63 29.59 -11.69
C ALA A 100 18.95 28.09 -11.49
N THR A 101 20.09 27.78 -10.88
CA THR A 101 20.49 26.40 -10.56
C THR A 101 19.55 25.78 -9.53
N ALA A 102 19.21 26.52 -8.47
CA ALA A 102 18.24 26.07 -7.47
C ALA A 102 16.84 25.88 -8.06
N ALA A 103 16.39 26.80 -8.93
CA ALA A 103 15.11 26.69 -9.64
C ALA A 103 15.03 25.41 -10.48
N ARG A 104 16.11 25.10 -11.21
CA ARG A 104 16.22 23.86 -11.99
C ARG A 104 16.13 22.63 -11.08
N ALA A 105 16.90 22.58 -10.00
CA ALA A 105 16.90 21.43 -9.10
C ALA A 105 15.50 21.16 -8.51
N LEU A 106 14.79 22.21 -8.11
CA LEU A 106 13.42 22.09 -7.58
C LEU A 106 12.41 21.65 -8.65
N THR A 107 12.56 22.14 -9.88
CA THR A 107 11.74 21.68 -11.02
C THR A 107 11.96 20.20 -11.30
N GLU A 108 13.20 19.72 -11.22
CA GLU A 108 13.52 18.29 -11.38
C GLU A 108 12.90 17.45 -10.26
N VAL A 109 12.89 17.93 -9.01
CA VAL A 109 12.19 17.27 -7.90
C VAL A 109 10.69 17.19 -8.17
N HIS A 110 10.05 18.32 -8.52
CA HIS A 110 8.63 18.37 -8.87
C HIS A 110 8.29 17.35 -9.96
N ALA A 111 9.05 17.33 -11.07
CA ALA A 111 8.83 16.41 -12.18
C ALA A 111 8.94 14.94 -11.77
N ARG A 112 9.93 14.58 -10.94
CA ARG A 112 10.12 13.21 -10.44
C ARG A 112 8.99 12.77 -9.51
N VAL A 113 8.56 13.65 -8.61
CA VAL A 113 7.48 13.34 -7.66
C VAL A 113 6.14 13.22 -8.39
N ALA A 114 5.85 14.11 -9.34
CA ALA A 114 4.66 14.04 -10.19
C ALA A 114 4.63 12.76 -11.04
N GLU A 115 5.78 12.31 -11.56
CA GLU A 115 5.88 11.04 -12.28
C GLU A 115 5.60 9.84 -11.36
N LEU A 116 6.18 9.81 -10.17
CA LEU A 116 5.88 8.77 -9.17
C LEU A 116 4.40 8.76 -8.78
N ALA A 117 3.75 9.92 -8.68
CA ALA A 117 2.31 10.02 -8.43
C ALA A 117 1.49 9.35 -9.54
N ARG A 118 1.78 9.66 -10.81
CA ARG A 118 1.14 9.04 -11.98
C ARG A 118 1.27 7.52 -11.98
N GLN A 119 2.48 7.01 -11.75
CA GLN A 119 2.76 5.57 -11.73
C GLN A 119 1.99 4.84 -10.62
N THR A 120 1.77 5.49 -9.47
CA THR A 120 1.01 4.88 -8.36
C THR A 120 -0.49 4.96 -8.53
N GLY A 121 -1.02 5.98 -9.22
CA GLY A 121 -2.45 6.20 -9.41
C GLY A 121 -3.06 5.40 -10.57
N ALA A 122 -2.31 5.14 -11.64
CA ALA A 122 -2.85 4.64 -12.91
C ALA A 122 -3.05 3.11 -13.01
N GLY A 123 -2.75 2.31 -11.99
CA GLY A 123 -2.83 0.84 -12.17
C GLY A 123 -2.43 -0.03 -10.99
N SER A 124 -2.54 0.46 -9.76
CA SER A 124 -2.25 -0.39 -8.61
C SER A 124 -3.25 -1.55 -8.53
N LYS A 125 -2.75 -2.79 -8.69
CA LYS A 125 -3.53 -4.02 -8.41
C LYS A 125 -4.21 -3.99 -7.04
N GLY A 126 -3.70 -3.20 -6.09
CA GLY A 126 -4.30 -2.98 -4.78
C GLY A 126 -5.62 -2.24 -4.85
N ALA A 127 -5.71 -1.14 -5.59
CA ALA A 127 -6.94 -0.35 -5.73
C ALA A 127 -8.07 -1.18 -6.35
N ALA A 128 -7.79 -1.87 -7.46
CA ALA A 128 -8.75 -2.76 -8.10
C ALA A 128 -9.15 -3.97 -7.23
N MET A 129 -8.29 -4.39 -6.27
CA MET A 129 -8.62 -5.45 -5.32
C MET A 129 -9.49 -4.93 -4.17
N LEU A 130 -9.37 -3.65 -3.80
CA LEU A 130 -10.22 -3.00 -2.80
C LEU A 130 -11.59 -2.69 -3.34
N ASP A 131 -11.72 -2.21 -4.58
CA ASP A 131 -13.02 -1.98 -5.21
C ASP A 131 -13.81 -3.30 -5.24
N ARG A 132 -13.16 -4.40 -5.64
CA ARG A 132 -13.78 -5.74 -5.57
C ARG A 132 -14.11 -6.20 -4.16
N LEU A 133 -13.33 -5.80 -3.16
CA LEU A 133 -13.59 -6.14 -1.76
C LEU A 133 -14.76 -5.31 -1.21
N ALA A 134 -14.84 -4.03 -1.58
CA ALA A 134 -15.92 -3.13 -1.23
C ALA A 134 -17.24 -3.57 -1.88
N ASP A 135 -17.21 -3.98 -3.15
CA ASP A 135 -18.35 -4.61 -3.84
C ASP A 135 -18.79 -5.91 -3.14
N ALA A 136 -17.83 -6.76 -2.76
CA ALA A 136 -18.13 -8.01 -2.06
C ALA A 136 -18.69 -7.80 -0.64
N LEU A 137 -18.30 -6.72 0.06
CA LEU A 137 -18.83 -6.35 1.37
C LEU A 137 -20.19 -5.63 1.28
N SER A 138 -20.46 -4.95 0.17
CA SER A 138 -21.73 -4.24 -0.05
C SER A 138 -22.85 -5.20 -0.45
N GLY A 139 -22.54 -6.42 -0.91
CA GLY A 139 -23.51 -7.44 -1.30
C GLY A 139 -24.35 -7.02 -2.52
N PRO A 140 -25.03 -7.97 -3.21
CA PRO A 140 -26.02 -7.59 -4.20
C PRO A 140 -27.11 -6.79 -3.48
N ALA A 141 -27.32 -5.54 -3.91
CA ALA A 141 -28.53 -4.80 -3.55
C ALA A 141 -29.72 -5.75 -3.72
N GLY A 142 -30.46 -5.94 -2.62
CA GLY A 142 -31.40 -7.03 -2.45
C GLY A 142 -32.29 -7.23 -3.68
N GLY A 143 -32.38 -8.48 -4.12
CA GLY A 143 -33.53 -8.89 -4.92
C GLY A 143 -34.77 -8.77 -4.04
N ASP A 144 -35.72 -7.97 -4.48
CA ASP A 144 -37.06 -7.96 -3.90
C ASP A 144 -37.74 -9.32 -4.19
N PRO A 145 -38.28 -10.00 -3.17
CA PRO A 145 -39.31 -10.99 -3.33
C PRO A 145 -40.67 -10.30 -3.17
N GLU A 146 -41.36 -10.02 -4.28
CA GLU A 146 -42.82 -9.88 -4.30
C GLU A 146 -43.34 -11.04 -5.19
N GLY A 147 -44.21 -11.97 -4.78
CA GLY A 147 -45.09 -11.99 -3.61
C GLY A 147 -46.56 -11.76 -3.98
N ASP A 148 -47.11 -12.47 -4.97
CA ASP A 148 -48.41 -13.19 -4.93
C ASP A 148 -48.70 -13.88 -6.29
#